data_AF-A0AA39H2D8-F1
#
_entry.id   AF-A0AA39H2D8-F1
#
_cell.length_a   1.000
_cell.length_b   1.000
_cell.length_c   1.000
_cell.angle_alpha   90.00
_cell.angle_beta   90.00
_cell.angle_gamma   90.00
#
_symmetry.space_group_name_H-M   'P 1'
#
loop_
_entity.id
_entity.type
_entity.pdbx_description
1 polymer ?
#
loop_
_entity_poly.entity_id
_entity_poly.type
_entity_poly.pdbx_seq_one_letter_code
_entity_poly.pdbx_strand_id
1 'polypeptide(L)'
;MDSTFVENFISAHNTYRRQHGAPDLQLDGELCELAQQWAEKLARKRHLSYCEIPGIGENITFFPLDIPPEKAVQHWYGEHEKYEYETPGWQAGTNYFTQIVWKATKENGLLCQRL
;
A
#
# COMPACT_ATOMS: atom_id res chain seq x y z
N MET A 1 4.53 -14.12 -8.65
CA MET A 1 4.96 -13.55 -7.37
C MET A 1 5.30 -14.68 -6.42
N ASP A 2 6.23 -14.47 -5.50
CA ASP A 2 6.42 -15.38 -4.37
C ASP A 2 5.16 -15.31 -3.47
N SER A 3 4.47 -16.43 -3.26
CA SER A 3 3.26 -16.52 -2.41
C SER A 3 3.55 -15.96 -1.02
N THR A 4 4.75 -16.23 -0.50
CA THR A 4 5.21 -15.78 0.81
C THR A 4 5.29 -14.25 0.90
N PHE A 5 5.74 -13.60 -0.17
CA PHE A 5 5.84 -12.13 -0.19
C PHE A 5 4.45 -11.48 -0.08
N VAL A 6 3.50 -12.02 -0.85
CA VAL A 6 2.12 -11.52 -0.91
C VAL A 6 1.41 -11.75 0.44
N GLU A 7 1.55 -12.94 1.00
CA GLU A 7 1.01 -13.30 2.32
C GLU A 7 1.56 -12.40 3.44
N ASN A 8 2.87 -12.17 3.45
CA ASN A 8 3.50 -11.32 4.46
C ASN A 8 3.07 -9.86 4.33
N PHE A 9 2.93 -9.36 3.10
CA PHE A 9 2.47 -7.99 2.86
C PHE A 9 1.03 -7.75 3.31
N ILE A 10 0.10 -8.65 2.96
CA ILE A 10 -1.30 -8.52 3.37
C ILE A 10 -1.45 -8.73 4.88
N SER A 11 -0.67 -9.64 5.46
CA SER A 11 -0.64 -9.88 6.91
C SER A 11 -0.14 -8.64 7.68
N ALA A 12 0.89 -7.98 7.18
CA ALA A 12 1.39 -6.73 7.74
C ALA A 12 0.34 -5.60 7.67
N HIS A 13 -0.36 -5.44 6.53
CA HIS A 13 -1.47 -4.49 6.40
C HIS A 13 -2.56 -4.75 7.43
N ASN A 14 -3.03 -6.00 7.51
CA ASN A 14 -4.13 -6.38 8.38
C ASN A 14 -3.76 -6.25 9.86
N THR A 15 -2.48 -6.44 10.20
CA THR A 15 -1.98 -6.17 11.56
C THR A 15 -2.20 -4.72 11.97
N TYR A 16 -1.82 -3.76 11.12
CA TYR A 16 -2.03 -2.33 11.41
C TYR A 16 -3.51 -1.93 11.33
N ARG A 17 -4.27 -2.46 10.38
CA ARG A 17 -5.71 -2.18 10.27
C ARG A 17 -6.49 -2.58 11.52
N ARG A 18 -6.20 -3.76 12.07
CA ARG A 18 -6.83 -4.21 13.33
C ARG A 18 -6.51 -3.30 14.51
N GLN A 19 -5.30 -2.75 14.58
CA GLN A 19 -4.93 -1.77 15.62
C GLN A 19 -5.79 -0.50 15.57
N HIS A 20 -6.29 -0.14 14.38
CA HIS A 20 -7.15 1.02 14.15
C HIS A 20 -8.64 0.67 14.01
N GLY A 21 -9.03 -0.57 14.31
CA GLY A 21 -10.43 -1.03 14.20
C GLY A 21 -10.98 -1.08 12.77
N ALA A 22 -10.09 -1.13 11.78
CA ALA A 22 -10.44 -1.34 10.38
C ALA A 22 -10.51 -2.86 10.07
N PRO A 23 -11.50 -3.33 9.28
CA PRO A 23 -11.58 -4.73 8.87
C PRO A 23 -10.38 -5.18 8.05
N ASP A 24 -10.05 -6.48 8.11
CA ASP A 24 -8.99 -7.07 7.29
C ASP A 24 -9.28 -6.89 5.79
N LEU A 25 -8.22 -6.58 5.04
CA LEU A 25 -8.23 -6.57 3.58
C LEU A 25 -8.12 -7.98 3.04
N GLN A 26 -8.81 -8.20 1.92
CA GLN A 26 -8.65 -9.38 1.09
C GLN A 26 -7.82 -9.04 -0.14
N LEU A 27 -6.99 -9.99 -0.57
CA LEU A 27 -6.27 -9.86 -1.83
C LEU A 27 -7.24 -10.03 -2.99
N ASP A 28 -7.17 -9.11 -3.94
CA ASP A 28 -7.90 -9.20 -5.19
C ASP A 28 -6.92 -9.42 -6.36
N GLY A 29 -7.21 -10.43 -7.18
CA GLY A 29 -6.35 -10.82 -8.29
C GLY A 29 -6.31 -9.77 -9.41
N GLU A 30 -7.44 -9.13 -9.71
CA GLU A 30 -7.54 -8.09 -10.73
C GLU A 30 -6.78 -6.83 -10.30
N LEU A 31 -6.87 -6.45 -9.02
CA LEU A 31 -6.08 -5.35 -8.48
C LEU A 31 -4.58 -5.66 -8.49
N CYS A 32 -4.16 -6.92 -8.25
CA CYS A 32 -2.77 -7.33 -8.40
C CYS A 32 -2.28 -7.18 -9.85
N GLU A 33 -3.10 -7.57 -10.83
CA GLU A 33 -2.77 -7.42 -12.25
C GLU A 33 -2.68 -5.95 -12.66
N LEU A 34 -3.59 -5.10 -12.18
CA LEU A 34 -3.54 -3.66 -12.41
C LEU A 34 -2.27 -3.03 -11.81
N ALA A 35 -1.93 -3.42 -10.58
CA ALA A 35 -0.70 -2.98 -9.92
C ALA A 35 0.54 -3.41 -10.73
N GLN A 36 0.56 -4.65 -11.24
CA GLN A 36 1.61 -5.19 -12.11
C GLN A 36 1.82 -4.32 -13.36
N GLN A 37 0.74 -4.08 -14.10
CA GLN A 37 0.79 -3.30 -15.34
C GLN A 37 1.24 -1.86 -15.09
N TRP A 38 0.82 -1.26 -13.97
CA TRP A 38 1.20 0.10 -13.65
C TRP A 38 2.66 0.22 -13.28
N ALA A 39 3.19 -0.64 -12.41
CA ALA A 39 4.60 -0.59 -12.04
C ALA A 39 5.52 -0.82 -13.25
N GLU A 40 5.15 -1.71 -14.18
CA GLU A 40 5.90 -1.92 -15.44
C GLU A 40 5.99 -0.65 -16.27
N LYS A 41 4.93 0.15 -16.25
CA LYS A 41 4.90 1.45 -16.92
C LYS A 41 5.78 2.46 -16.20
N LEU A 42 5.78 2.47 -14.87
CA LEU A 42 6.63 3.35 -14.05
C LEU A 42 8.12 3.01 -14.21
N ALA A 43 8.45 1.73 -14.24
CA ALA A 43 9.78 1.17 -14.51
C ALA A 43 10.41 1.78 -15.77
N ARG A 44 9.63 1.79 -16.86
CA ARG A 44 10.06 2.31 -18.16
C ARG A 44 10.17 3.84 -18.17
N LYS A 45 9.29 4.53 -17.46
CA LYS A 45 9.28 5.99 -17.38
C LYS A 45 10.35 6.58 -16.46
N ARG A 46 10.85 5.80 -15.49
CA ARG A 46 11.77 6.24 -14.42
C ARG A 46 11.25 7.45 -13.62
N HIS A 47 9.94 7.60 -13.53
CA HIS A 47 9.26 8.66 -12.77
C HIS A 47 8.01 8.09 -12.11
N LEU A 48 7.73 8.52 -10.88
CA LEU A 48 6.51 8.16 -10.15
C LEU A 48 5.32 8.96 -10.69
N SER A 49 4.27 8.26 -11.06
CA SER A 49 2.95 8.84 -11.35
C SER A 49 1.88 7.90 -10.83
N TYR A 50 0.78 8.45 -10.34
CA TYR A 50 -0.36 7.64 -9.92
C TYR A 50 -1.20 7.23 -11.12
N CYS A 51 -1.85 6.06 -11.04
CA CYS A 51 -2.74 5.58 -12.09
C CYS A 51 -4.05 6.38 -12.15
N GLU A 52 -4.47 6.93 -11.00
CA GLU A 52 -5.66 7.79 -10.82
C GLU A 52 -6.98 7.13 -11.27
N ILE A 53 -7.12 5.81 -11.07
CA ILE A 53 -8.36 5.09 -11.37
C ILE A 53 -9.44 5.50 -10.34
N PRO A 54 -10.60 6.02 -10.78
CA PRO A 54 -11.68 6.39 -9.86
C PRO A 54 -12.10 5.23 -8.96
N GLY A 55 -12.12 5.45 -7.64
CA GLY A 55 -12.52 4.44 -6.66
C GLY A 55 -11.42 3.50 -6.19
N ILE A 56 -10.20 3.58 -6.75
CA ILE A 56 -9.04 2.78 -6.33
C ILE A 56 -8.02 3.70 -5.68
N GLY A 57 -7.68 3.41 -4.42
CA GLY A 57 -6.57 4.05 -3.71
C GLY A 57 -5.23 3.39 -4.06
N GLU A 58 -4.15 4.16 -4.03
CA GLU A 58 -2.84 3.69 -4.47
C GLU A 58 -1.72 4.18 -3.54
N ASN A 59 -0.88 3.25 -3.09
CA ASN A 59 0.40 3.53 -2.43
C ASN A 59 1.53 3.01 -3.33
N ILE A 60 2.48 3.87 -3.70
CA ILE A 60 3.65 3.50 -4.49
C ILE A 60 4.91 3.91 -3.73
N THR A 61 5.92 3.04 -3.75
CA THR A 61 7.23 3.33 -3.16
C THR A 61 8.31 2.62 -3.95
N PHE A 62 9.53 3.17 -3.94
CA PHE A 62 10.70 2.51 -4.47
C PHE A 62 11.60 2.08 -3.32
N PHE A 63 11.97 0.81 -3.31
CA PHE A 63 12.92 0.27 -2.36
C PHE A 63 14.02 -0.54 -3.07
N PRO A 64 15.17 -0.73 -2.41
CA PRO A 64 16.14 -1.73 -2.83
C PRO A 64 15.49 -3.11 -2.94
N LEU A 65 16.03 -3.94 -3.82
CA LEU A 65 15.40 -5.17 -4.29
C LEU A 65 15.19 -6.24 -3.21
N ASP A 66 15.98 -6.19 -2.14
CA ASP A 66 16.07 -7.24 -1.12
C ASP A 66 15.35 -6.87 0.18
N ILE A 67 14.44 -5.90 0.15
CA ILE A 67 13.67 -5.55 1.35
C ILE A 67 12.52 -6.55 1.58
N PRO A 68 12.27 -6.96 2.83
CA PRO A 68 11.07 -7.71 3.18
C PRO A 68 9.80 -6.88 2.92
N PRO A 69 8.69 -7.47 2.46
CA PRO A 69 7.43 -6.77 2.21
C PRO A 69 6.93 -6.01 3.45
N GLU A 70 7.12 -6.59 4.64
CA GLU A 70 6.71 -6.01 5.91
C GLU A 70 7.43 -4.68 6.18
N LYS A 71 8.66 -4.51 5.66
CA LYS A 71 9.39 -3.25 5.78
C LYS A 71 8.78 -2.14 4.94
N ALA A 72 8.24 -2.47 3.76
CA ALA A 72 7.50 -1.50 2.96
C ALA A 72 6.23 -1.05 3.68
N VAL A 73 5.45 -1.99 4.22
CA VAL A 73 4.23 -1.68 4.98
C VAL A 73 4.55 -0.90 6.26
N GLN A 74 5.61 -1.29 6.98
CA GLN A 74 6.08 -0.60 8.17
C GLN A 74 6.48 0.85 7.86
N HIS A 75 7.18 1.07 6.74
CA HIS A 75 7.56 2.41 6.30
C HIS A 75 6.33 3.29 6.04
N TRP A 76 5.36 2.77 5.29
CA TRP A 76 4.10 3.47 5.03
C TRP A 76 3.30 3.75 6.31
N TYR A 77 3.24 2.76 7.20
CA TYR A 77 2.53 2.91 8.47
C TYR A 77 3.20 3.96 9.37
N GLY A 78 4.54 4.09 9.34
CA GLY A 78 5.30 5.03 10.18
C GLY A 78 4.87 6.50 10.07
N GLU A 79 4.16 6.89 9.02
CA GLU A 79 3.53 8.21 8.94
C GLU A 79 2.46 8.45 10.03
N HIS A 80 1.98 7.40 10.71
CA HIS A 80 1.05 7.52 11.83
C HIS A 80 1.57 8.41 12.96
N GLU A 81 2.90 8.54 13.11
CA GLU A 81 3.54 9.40 14.11
C GLU A 81 3.35 10.90 13.79
N LYS A 82 3.06 11.23 12.53
CA LYS A 82 2.83 12.60 12.05
C LYS A 82 1.34 12.95 11.99
N TYR A 83 0.45 11.98 12.16
CA TYR A 83 -0.99 12.18 12.01
C TYR A 83 -1.61 12.70 13.30
N GLU A 84 -2.20 13.89 13.23
CA GLU A 84 -2.95 14.50 14.33
C GLU A 84 -4.37 13.93 14.37
N TYR A 85 -4.60 12.96 15.26
CA TYR A 85 -5.88 12.22 15.34
C TYR A 85 -7.07 13.09 15.76
N GLU A 86 -6.83 14.16 16.53
CA GLU A 86 -7.86 15.09 17.00
C GLU A 86 -8.34 16.05 15.90
N THR A 87 -7.56 16.20 14.81
CA THR A 87 -7.90 17.05 13.66
C THR A 87 -7.98 16.20 12.39
N PRO A 88 -9.04 15.38 12.23
CA PRO A 88 -9.13 14.43 11.14
C PRO A 88 -9.23 15.14 9.79
N GLY A 89 -8.57 14.58 8.79
CA GLY A 89 -8.57 15.12 7.44
C GLY A 89 -7.30 14.79 6.69
N TRP A 90 -7.15 15.36 5.50
CA TRP A 90 -5.90 15.27 4.76
C TRP A 90 -4.82 16.06 5.50
N GLN A 91 -3.71 15.39 5.80
CA GLN A 91 -2.53 16.00 6.40
C GLN A 91 -1.31 15.65 5.53
N ALA A 92 -0.45 16.64 5.31
CA ALA A 92 0.71 16.46 4.45
C ALA A 92 1.65 15.41 5.06
N GLY A 93 2.06 14.43 4.26
CA GLY A 93 2.97 13.37 4.70
C GLY A 93 2.33 12.27 5.56
N THR A 94 1.01 12.10 5.47
CA THR A 94 0.25 11.01 6.11
C THR A 94 -0.59 10.20 5.11
N ASN A 95 -0.31 10.35 3.82
CA ASN A 95 -1.10 9.75 2.74
C ASN A 95 -0.95 8.21 2.70
N TYR A 96 0.24 7.67 2.93
CA TYR A 96 0.44 6.22 2.94
C TYR A 96 -0.23 5.59 4.14
N PHE A 97 -0.06 6.18 5.34
CA PHE A 97 -0.69 5.70 6.57
C PHE A 97 -2.22 5.70 6.45
N THR A 98 -2.81 6.83 6.06
CA THR A 98 -4.28 6.95 5.98
C THR A 98 -4.87 5.96 4.99
N GLN A 99 -4.16 5.63 3.90
CA GLN A 99 -4.60 4.60 2.96
C GLN A 99 -4.53 3.17 3.55
N ILE A 100 -3.53 2.85 4.39
CA ILE A 100 -3.44 1.55 5.08
C ILE A 100 -4.67 1.33 5.96
N VAL A 101 -5.02 2.31 6.80
CA VAL A 101 -6.08 2.18 7.80
C VAL A 101 -7.46 2.62 7.31
N TRP A 102 -7.61 2.89 6.01
CA TRP A 102 -8.86 3.37 5.44
C TRP A 102 -9.98 2.32 5.60
N LYS A 103 -10.94 2.60 6.48
CA LYS A 103 -11.95 1.64 6.91
C LYS A 103 -12.86 1.15 5.78
N ALA A 104 -13.13 2.01 4.78
CA ALA A 104 -13.98 1.66 3.65
C ALA A 104 -13.26 0.79 2.60
N THR A 105 -11.93 0.72 2.64
CA THR A 105 -11.17 -0.17 1.74
C THR A 105 -11.35 -1.60 2.20
N LYS A 106 -11.78 -2.48 1.29
CA LYS A 106 -12.08 -3.90 1.54
C LYS A 106 -11.10 -4.84 0.85
N GLU A 107 -10.61 -4.44 -0.30
CA GLU A 107 -9.74 -5.23 -1.17
C GLU A 107 -8.42 -4.50 -1.37
N ASN A 108 -7.36 -5.28 -1.62
CA ASN A 108 -6.01 -4.78 -1.89
C ASN A 108 -5.41 -5.54 -3.07
N GLY A 109 -4.83 -4.78 -4.01
CA GLY A 109 -3.90 -5.30 -4.99
C GLY A 109 -2.48 -4.98 -4.59
N LEU A 110 -1.59 -5.97 -4.67
CA LEU A 110 -0.18 -5.80 -4.40
C LEU A 110 0.63 -6.13 -5.65
N LEU A 111 1.64 -5.30 -5.90
CA LEU A 111 2.80 -5.71 -6.67
C LEU A 111 4.10 -5.33 -5.98
N CYS A 112 5.05 -6.28 -5.98
CA CYS A 112 6.48 -5.97 -5.95
C CYS A 112 7.13 -6.40 -7.27
N GLN A 113 7.68 -5.44 -8.02
CA GLN A 113 8.40 -5.70 -9.26
C GLN A 113 9.90 -5.50 -9.06
N ARG A 114 10.67 -6.53 -9.41
CA ARG A 114 12.12 -6.45 -9.60
C ARG A 114 12.39 -5.65 -10.87
N LEU A 115 12.88 -4.42 -10.72
CA LEU A 115 13.38 -3.58 -11.82
C LEU A 115 14.76 -4.01 -12.29
#